data_AF-A5DET5-F1
#
_entry.id   AF-A5DET5-F1
#
_cell.length_a   1.000
_cell.length_b   1.000
_cell.length_c   1.000
_cell.angle_alpha   90.00
_cell.angle_beta   90.00
_cell.angle_gamma   90.00
#
_symmetry.space_group_name_H-M   'P 1'
#
loop_
_entity.id
_entity.type
_entity.pdbx_description
1 polymer ?
#
loop_
_entity_poly.entity_id
_entity_poly.type
_entity_poly.pdbx_seq_one_letter_code
_entity_poly.pdbx_strand_id
1 'polypeptide(L)'
;MSYNGIGLSSAKGSSTSGRVEKNLSTSDSTVKNRNSDRHSRAHGKKNHEQETTNVSKYRQQMAKESLKDHKNKRAVEVKCAERRIELEDAGLNEKEIDEQVDSYRVLLSEQYSIPQRSCEVEVTSSTEREEVPEPRDIASTNYVPRHTEGRIKRR
;
A
#
# COMPACT_ATOMS: atom_id res chain seq x y z
N MET A 1 -57.40 -6.35 -25.25
CA MET A 1 -56.74 -6.26 -23.93
C MET A 1 -55.46 -7.07 -24.00
N SER A 2 -54.36 -6.55 -23.46
CA SER A 2 -53.08 -7.28 -23.37
C SER A 2 -53.14 -8.38 -22.30
N TYR A 3 -52.32 -9.42 -22.43
CA TYR A 3 -52.28 -10.54 -21.48
C TYR A 3 -51.35 -10.20 -20.33
N ASN A 4 -51.78 -10.33 -19.07
CA ASN A 4 -50.99 -10.05 -17.86
C ASN A 4 -50.27 -8.68 -17.87
N GLY A 5 -50.86 -7.66 -18.52
CA GLY A 5 -50.26 -6.33 -18.65
C GLY A 5 -49.02 -6.25 -19.56
N ILE A 6 -48.69 -7.31 -20.30
CA ILE A 6 -47.55 -7.36 -21.23
C ILE A 6 -48.03 -7.47 -22.69
N GLY A 7 -47.30 -6.83 -23.60
CA GLY A 7 -47.60 -6.84 -25.04
C GLY A 7 -48.48 -5.70 -25.52
N LEU A 8 -48.97 -5.82 -26.76
CA LEU A 8 -49.78 -4.80 -27.43
C LEU A 8 -51.26 -4.87 -27.02
N SER A 9 -51.95 -3.72 -27.01
CA SER A 9 -53.39 -3.65 -26.73
C SER A 9 -54.24 -4.26 -27.86
N SER A 10 -53.78 -4.09 -29.10
CA SER A 10 -54.26 -4.71 -30.33
C SER A 10 -53.11 -4.82 -31.34
N ALA A 11 -53.11 -5.85 -32.18
CA ALA A 11 -52.14 -5.97 -33.28
C ALA A 11 -52.44 -5.00 -34.44
N LYS A 12 -53.64 -4.42 -34.49
CA LYS A 12 -54.06 -3.44 -35.50
C LYS A 12 -53.19 -2.19 -35.40
N GLY A 13 -52.59 -1.77 -36.52
CA GLY A 13 -51.69 -0.61 -36.56
C GLY A 13 -50.25 -0.90 -36.12
N SER A 14 -49.94 -2.10 -35.61
CA SER A 14 -48.57 -2.48 -35.25
C SER A 14 -47.76 -3.04 -36.42
N SER A 15 -48.39 -3.32 -37.56
CA SER A 15 -47.75 -3.95 -38.74
C SER A 15 -47.01 -5.28 -38.44
N THR A 16 -47.36 -5.95 -37.33
CA THR A 16 -46.80 -7.25 -36.92
C THR A 16 -47.93 -8.18 -36.47
N SER A 17 -47.62 -9.46 -36.24
CA SER A 17 -48.58 -10.45 -35.75
C SER A 17 -49.03 -10.24 -34.29
N GLY A 18 -48.39 -9.33 -33.55
CA GLY A 18 -48.65 -9.13 -32.12
C GLY A 18 -48.23 -10.31 -31.24
N ARG A 19 -47.38 -11.21 -31.73
CA ARG A 19 -46.85 -12.34 -30.96
C ARG A 19 -45.93 -11.85 -29.85
N VAL A 20 -46.21 -12.27 -28.62
CA VAL A 20 -45.39 -11.97 -27.44
C VAL A 20 -44.74 -13.28 -26.97
N GLU A 21 -43.42 -13.28 -26.82
CA GLU A 21 -42.65 -14.41 -26.31
C GLU A 21 -42.05 -14.09 -24.94
N LYS A 22 -41.99 -15.11 -24.07
CA LYS A 22 -41.29 -15.01 -22.79
C LYS A 22 -39.78 -14.98 -23.04
N ASN A 23 -39.09 -14.02 -22.43
CA ASN A 23 -37.63 -14.03 -22.37
C ASN A 23 -37.14 -15.16 -21.43
N LEU A 24 -36.34 -16.08 -21.96
CA LEU A 24 -35.77 -17.20 -21.19
C LEU A 24 -34.57 -16.79 -20.31
N SER A 25 -33.90 -15.68 -20.63
CA SER A 25 -32.78 -15.14 -19.83
C SER A 25 -33.24 -14.54 -18.50
N THR A 26 -34.53 -14.20 -18.37
CA THR A 26 -35.17 -13.71 -17.15
C THR A 26 -35.92 -14.84 -16.44
N SER A 27 -35.29 -16.00 -16.30
CA SER A 27 -35.83 -17.10 -15.50
C SER A 27 -35.82 -16.71 -14.02
N ASP A 28 -36.83 -17.13 -13.26
CA ASP A 28 -36.94 -16.86 -11.82
C ASP A 28 -35.70 -17.37 -11.05
N SER A 29 -35.06 -18.43 -11.55
CA SER A 29 -33.78 -18.93 -11.03
C SER A 29 -32.63 -17.95 -11.25
N THR A 30 -32.57 -17.27 -12.39
CA THR A 30 -31.56 -16.26 -12.70
C THR A 30 -31.77 -14.99 -11.86
N VAL A 31 -33.01 -14.59 -11.62
CA VAL A 31 -33.34 -13.44 -10.76
C VAL A 31 -33.02 -13.74 -9.28
N LYS A 32 -33.37 -14.94 -8.79
CA LYS A 32 -33.03 -15.39 -7.43
C LYS A 32 -31.52 -15.52 -7.21
N ASN A 33 -30.79 -16.08 -8.18
CA ASN A 33 -29.33 -16.21 -8.10
C ASN A 33 -28.62 -14.85 -8.15
N ARG A 34 -29.12 -13.88 -8.92
CA ARG A 34 -28.56 -12.51 -8.93
C ARG A 34 -28.63 -11.84 -7.56
N ASN A 35 -29.69 -12.06 -6.79
CA ASN A 35 -29.80 -11.48 -5.44
C ASN A 35 -28.85 -12.16 -4.45
N SER A 36 -28.72 -13.49 -4.52
CA SER A 36 -27.74 -14.24 -3.72
C SER A 36 -26.29 -13.86 -4.05
N ASP A 37 -25.95 -13.81 -5.33
CA ASP A 37 -24.62 -13.40 -5.82
C ASP A 37 -24.27 -11.96 -5.43
N ARG A 38 -25.24 -11.04 -5.47
CA ARG A 38 -25.04 -9.65 -5.03
C ARG A 38 -24.74 -9.59 -3.53
N HIS A 39 -25.45 -10.37 -2.72
CA HIS A 39 -25.23 -10.38 -1.28
C HIS A 39 -23.87 -10.99 -0.91
N SER A 40 -23.49 -12.09 -1.57
CA SER A 40 -22.18 -12.73 -1.41
C SER A 40 -21.04 -11.82 -1.85
N ARG A 41 -21.16 -11.16 -3.01
CA ARG A 41 -20.18 -10.18 -3.49
C ARG A 41 -20.08 -8.95 -2.58
N ALA A 42 -21.18 -8.50 -1.98
CA ALA A 42 -21.17 -7.37 -1.04
C ALA A 42 -20.44 -7.72 0.26
N HIS A 43 -20.64 -8.92 0.80
CA HIS A 43 -19.92 -9.40 1.99
C HIS A 43 -18.43 -9.62 1.71
N GLY A 44 -18.08 -10.23 0.58
CA GLY A 44 -16.68 -10.41 0.18
C GLY A 44 -15.94 -9.08 0.01
N LYS A 45 -16.60 -8.05 -0.54
CA LYS A 45 -16.03 -6.70 -0.64
C LYS A 45 -15.80 -6.05 0.72
N LYS A 46 -16.75 -6.16 1.66
CA LYS A 46 -16.61 -5.59 3.01
C LYS A 46 -15.43 -6.21 3.77
N ASN A 47 -15.27 -7.53 3.70
CA ASN A 47 -14.16 -8.20 4.38
C ASN A 47 -12.81 -7.79 3.80
N HIS A 48 -12.71 -7.71 2.46
CA HIS A 48 -11.50 -7.24 1.79
C HIS A 48 -11.18 -5.75 2.10
N GLU A 49 -12.20 -4.90 2.15
CA GLU A 49 -12.04 -3.49 2.53
C GLU A 49 -11.59 -3.35 4.00
N GLN A 50 -12.14 -4.14 4.91
CA GLN A 50 -11.67 -4.16 6.30
C GLN A 50 -10.21 -4.59 6.42
N GLU A 51 -9.80 -5.66 5.74
CA GLU A 51 -8.43 -6.16 5.76
C GLU A 51 -7.43 -5.15 5.17
N THR A 52 -7.77 -4.54 4.03
CA THR A 52 -6.94 -3.50 3.40
C THR A 52 -6.84 -2.23 4.23
N THR A 53 -7.91 -1.83 4.94
CA THR A 53 -7.87 -0.66 5.83
C THR A 53 -6.97 -0.89 7.04
N ASN A 54 -6.94 -2.10 7.60
CA ASN A 54 -6.09 -2.42 8.75
C ASN A 54 -4.60 -2.39 8.37
N VAL A 55 -4.24 -3.00 7.24
CA VAL A 55 -2.86 -2.95 6.71
C VAL A 55 -2.44 -1.52 6.39
N SER A 56 -3.32 -0.73 5.78
CA SER A 56 -3.07 0.69 5.49
C SER A 56 -2.84 1.51 6.77
N LYS A 57 -3.70 1.34 7.79
CA LYS A 57 -3.55 2.02 9.08
C LYS A 57 -2.24 1.68 9.77
N TYR A 58 -1.85 0.40 9.79
CA TYR A 58 -0.57 -0.02 10.36
C TYR A 58 0.61 0.64 9.64
N ARG A 59 0.63 0.63 8.30
CA ARG A 59 1.68 1.31 7.51
C ARG A 59 1.73 2.81 7.79
N GLN A 60 0.58 3.46 7.93
CA GLN A 60 0.51 4.88 8.30
C GLN A 60 1.04 5.15 9.70
N GLN A 61 0.79 4.28 10.67
CA GLN A 61 1.34 4.40 12.02
C GLN A 61 2.87 4.27 12.01
N MET A 62 3.41 3.26 11.33
CA MET A 62 4.86 3.09 11.17
C MET A 62 5.51 4.31 10.50
N ALA A 63 4.88 4.86 9.46
CA ALA A 63 5.37 6.08 8.79
C ALA A 63 5.29 7.33 9.69
N LYS A 64 4.29 7.42 10.56
CA LYS A 64 4.18 8.52 11.54
C LYS A 64 5.27 8.43 12.61
N GLU A 65 5.60 7.21 13.05
CA GLU A 65 6.66 6.96 14.02
C GLU A 65 8.03 7.31 13.44
N SER A 66 8.36 6.83 12.24
CA SER A 66 9.61 7.21 11.58
C SER A 66 9.73 8.73 11.34
N LEU A 67 8.64 9.38 10.94
CA LEU A 67 8.61 10.83 10.78
C LEU A 67 8.86 11.57 12.10
N LYS A 68 8.35 11.05 13.23
CA LYS A 68 8.57 11.61 14.57
C LYS A 68 10.05 11.53 14.94
N ASP A 69 10.69 10.38 14.70
CA ASP A 69 12.11 10.18 14.99
C ASP A 69 12.99 11.12 14.16
N HIS A 70 12.69 11.28 12.86
CA HIS A 70 13.42 12.20 11.99
C HIS A 70 13.25 13.67 12.41
N LYS A 71 12.04 14.06 12.84
CA LYS A 71 11.79 15.41 13.36
C LYS A 71 12.58 15.68 14.63
N ASN A 72 12.63 14.72 15.54
CA ASN A 72 13.43 14.83 16.77
C ASN A 72 14.92 14.95 16.46
N LYS A 73 15.47 14.07 15.61
CA LYS A 73 16.88 14.13 15.17
C LYS A 73 17.22 15.46 14.52
N ARG A 74 16.37 15.92 13.59
CA ARG A 74 16.56 17.22 12.94
C ARG A 74 16.52 18.37 13.94
N ALA A 75 15.62 18.34 14.91
CA ALA A 75 15.55 19.38 15.93
C ALA A 75 16.82 19.44 16.78
N VAL A 76 17.45 18.30 17.09
CA VAL A 76 18.74 18.27 17.77
C VAL A 76 19.84 18.89 16.91
N GLU A 77 20.01 18.44 15.66
CA GLU A 77 21.08 18.96 14.79
C GLU A 77 20.92 20.46 14.48
N VAL A 78 19.68 20.94 14.31
CA VAL A 78 19.42 22.37 14.11
C VAL A 78 19.88 23.17 15.32
N LYS A 79 19.52 22.74 16.54
CA LYS A 79 19.95 23.42 17.77
C LYS A 79 21.46 23.35 17.99
N CYS A 80 22.10 22.25 17.65
CA CYS A 80 23.55 22.13 17.69
C CYS A 80 24.24 23.09 16.70
N ALA A 81 23.68 23.24 15.49
CA ALA A 81 24.18 24.19 14.50
C ALA A 81 23.99 25.64 14.96
N GLU A 82 22.83 25.99 15.51
CA GLU A 82 22.57 27.30 16.12
C GLU A 82 23.58 27.60 17.24
N ARG A 83 23.80 26.64 18.15
CA ARG A 83 24.76 26.77 19.25
C ARG A 83 26.18 26.97 18.76
N ARG A 84 26.58 26.28 17.69
CA ARG A 84 27.89 26.43 17.06
C ARG A 84 28.08 27.85 16.54
N ILE A 85 27.09 28.39 15.83
CA ILE A 85 27.12 29.77 15.32
C ILE A 85 27.29 30.78 16.47
N GLU A 86 26.53 30.63 17.56
CA GLU A 86 26.67 31.51 18.73
C GLU A 86 28.08 31.50 19.34
N LEU A 87 28.74 30.34 19.35
CA LEU A 87 30.09 30.19 19.90
C LEU A 87 31.18 30.70 18.95
N GLU A 88 30.98 30.53 17.64
CA GLU A 88 31.83 31.10 16.60
C GLU A 88 31.75 32.64 16.63
N ASP A 89 30.54 33.21 16.77
CA ASP A 89 30.32 34.65 16.92
C ASP A 89 30.94 35.20 18.22
N ALA A 90 30.99 34.39 19.28
CA ALA A 90 31.68 34.71 20.53
C ALA A 90 33.22 34.60 20.43
N GLY A 91 33.76 34.08 19.33
CA GLY A 91 35.19 33.98 19.07
C GLY A 91 35.90 32.87 19.86
N LEU A 92 35.20 31.80 20.24
CA LEU A 92 35.83 30.64 20.87
C LEU A 92 36.70 29.84 19.89
N ASN A 93 37.63 29.06 20.43
CA ASN A 93 38.49 28.19 19.63
C ASN A 93 37.70 26.97 19.12
N GLU A 94 38.03 26.46 17.92
CA GLU A 94 37.31 25.35 17.27
C GLU A 94 37.20 24.11 18.17
N LYS A 95 38.26 23.79 18.93
CA LYS A 95 38.27 22.64 19.86
C LYS A 95 37.26 22.79 21.00
N GLU A 96 37.15 23.99 21.56
CA GLU A 96 36.23 24.29 22.66
C GLU A 96 34.79 24.32 22.15
N ILE A 97 34.58 24.77 20.91
CA ILE A 97 33.29 24.75 20.23
C ILE A 97 32.80 23.32 20.06
N ASP A 98 33.63 22.42 19.53
CA ASP A 98 33.25 21.02 19.30
C ASP A 98 32.91 20.30 20.62
N GLU A 99 33.72 20.48 21.68
CA GLU A 99 33.44 19.92 23.01
C GLU A 99 32.10 20.40 23.60
N GLN A 100 31.81 21.70 23.47
CA GLN A 100 30.55 22.26 23.94
C GLN A 100 29.35 21.78 23.11
N VAL A 101 29.49 21.70 21.79
CA VAL A 101 28.41 21.22 20.90
C VAL A 101 28.13 19.74 21.12
N ASP A 102 29.16 18.91 21.37
CA ASP A 102 28.98 17.50 21.67
C ASP A 102 28.28 17.27 23.01
N SER A 103 28.68 18.00 24.06
CA SER A 103 27.97 17.95 25.35
C SER A 103 26.50 18.39 25.20
N TYR A 104 26.25 19.42 24.38
CA TYR A 104 24.90 19.90 24.09
C TYR A 104 24.07 18.91 23.29
N ARG A 105 24.70 18.18 22.34
CA ARG A 105 24.07 17.10 21.57
C ARG A 105 23.61 15.97 22.49
N VAL A 106 24.43 15.55 23.45
CA VAL A 106 24.06 14.54 24.45
C VAL A 106 22.85 15.01 25.27
N LEU A 107 22.90 16.23 25.81
CA LEU A 107 21.78 16.78 26.58
C LEU A 107 20.47 16.85 25.78
N LEU A 108 20.51 17.34 24.55
CA LEU A 108 19.32 17.42 23.71
C LEU A 108 18.78 16.04 23.34
N SER A 109 19.66 15.08 23.08
CA SER A 109 19.24 13.74 22.74
C SER A 109 18.53 13.03 23.89
N GLU A 110 18.92 13.28 25.14
CA GLU A 110 18.20 12.83 26.33
C GLU A 110 16.81 13.48 26.42
N GLN A 111 16.73 14.79 26.18
CA GLN A 111 15.46 15.54 26.20
C GLN A 111 14.46 15.05 25.14
N TYR A 112 14.94 14.71 23.94
CA TYR A 112 14.10 14.20 22.86
C TYR A 112 13.94 12.66 22.88
N SER A 113 14.46 11.98 23.91
CA SER A 113 14.47 10.52 24.06
C SER A 113 14.96 9.80 22.78
N ILE A 114 15.96 10.38 22.13
CA ILE A 114 16.59 9.77 20.97
C ILE A 114 17.60 8.76 21.51
N PRO A 115 17.47 7.46 21.19
CA PRO A 115 18.46 6.49 21.60
C PRO A 115 19.81 6.90 21.03
N GLN A 116 20.80 7.08 21.90
CA GLN A 116 22.18 7.22 21.47
C GLN A 116 22.50 5.95 20.68
N ARG A 117 22.71 6.08 19.37
CA ARG A 117 23.54 5.08 18.70
C ARG A 117 24.90 5.25 19.35
N SER A 118 25.37 4.25 20.09
CA SER A 118 26.76 4.21 20.49
C SER A 118 27.59 4.53 19.25
N CYS A 119 28.42 5.55 19.36
CA CYS A 119 29.37 5.93 18.32
C CYS A 119 30.48 4.86 18.25
N GLU A 120 30.14 3.60 18.01
CA GLU A 120 31.07 2.65 17.41
C GLU A 120 31.00 2.91 15.92
N VAL A 121 31.76 3.92 15.50
CA VAL A 121 32.15 4.05 14.11
C VAL A 121 33.20 2.98 13.85
N GLU A 122 32.76 1.73 13.75
CA GLU A 122 33.48 0.73 12.97
C GLU A 122 33.41 1.23 11.52
N VAL A 123 34.42 2.02 11.13
CA VAL A 123 34.77 2.25 9.72
C VAL A 123 35.26 0.90 9.19
N THR A 124 34.36 -0.07 9.02
CA THR A 124 34.69 -1.23 8.21
C THR A 124 34.66 -0.76 6.77
N SER A 125 35.87 -0.60 6.25
CA SER A 125 36.21 -0.58 4.85
C SER A 125 35.68 -1.84 4.16
N SER A 126 34.37 -1.94 3.94
CA SER A 126 33.75 -3.01 3.19
C SER A 126 33.38 -2.50 1.80
N THR A 127 34.40 -2.09 1.05
CA THR A 127 34.34 -2.09 -0.42
C THR A 127 34.86 -3.44 -0.90
N GLU A 128 34.27 -4.53 -0.42
CA GLU A 128 34.42 -5.83 -1.05
C GLU A 128 33.09 -6.11 -1.74
N ARG A 129 33.06 -5.81 -3.04
CA ARG A 129 32.07 -6.41 -3.93
C ARG A 129 32.33 -7.91 -3.90
N GLU A 130 31.57 -8.66 -3.11
CA GLU A 130 31.47 -10.10 -3.31
C GLU A 130 31.04 -10.34 -4.76
N GLU A 131 31.89 -11.02 -5.52
CA GLU A 131 31.50 -11.48 -6.85
C GLU A 131 30.33 -12.45 -6.72
N VAL A 132 29.22 -12.10 -7.38
CA VAL A 132 28.04 -12.94 -7.47
C VAL A 132 28.46 -14.28 -8.09
N PRO A 133 28.28 -15.42 -7.41
CA PRO A 133 28.63 -16.70 -8.01
C PRO A 133 27.76 -16.95 -9.25
N GLU A 134 28.43 -17.29 -10.36
CA GLU A 134 27.84 -17.71 -11.64
C GLU A 134 26.60 -18.61 -11.41
N PRO A 135 25.48 -18.35 -12.09
CA PRO A 135 24.25 -19.09 -11.87
C PRO A 135 24.46 -20.55 -12.28
N ARG A 136 24.51 -21.44 -11.28
CA ARG A 136 24.52 -22.89 -11.51
C ARG A 136 23.24 -23.26 -12.25
N ASP A 137 23.39 -23.99 -13.36
CA ASP A 137 22.32 -24.49 -14.20
C ASP A 137 21.19 -25.09 -13.36
N ILE A 138 20.08 -24.34 -13.22
CA ILE A 138 18.89 -24.81 -12.54
C ILE A 138 18.15 -25.73 -13.52
N ALA A 139 18.72 -26.90 -13.78
CA ALA A 139 18.02 -27.97 -14.45
C ALA A 139 16.80 -28.36 -13.60
N SER A 140 15.61 -28.12 -14.15
CA SER A 140 14.31 -28.58 -13.65
C SER A 140 13.78 -27.93 -12.36
N THR A 141 13.41 -26.65 -12.43
CA THR A 141 12.22 -26.23 -11.66
C THR A 141 11.05 -26.20 -12.63
N ASN A 142 10.00 -26.97 -12.32
CA ASN A 142 8.78 -27.05 -13.13
C ASN A 142 8.09 -25.68 -13.14
N TYR A 143 8.46 -24.83 -14.10
CA TYR A 143 7.75 -23.60 -14.42
C TYR A 143 6.42 -23.98 -15.08
N VAL A 144 5.31 -23.76 -14.38
CA VAL A 144 3.95 -23.88 -14.92
C VAL A 144 3.47 -22.48 -15.31
N PRO A 145 3.36 -22.14 -16.61
CA PRO A 145 2.93 -20.83 -17.06
C PRO A 145 1.50 -20.51 -16.58
N ARG A 146 1.27 -19.30 -16.06
CA ARG A 146 -0.04 -18.81 -15.60
C ARG A 146 -0.97 -18.36 -16.75
N HIS A 147 -0.87 -18.97 -17.92
CA HIS A 147 -1.75 -18.69 -19.04
C HIS A 147 -2.61 -19.91 -19.36
N THR A 148 -3.92 -19.75 -19.24
CA THR A 148 -4.89 -20.76 -19.64
C THR A 148 -5.02 -20.75 -21.16
N GLU A 149 -4.14 -21.50 -21.82
CA GLU A 149 -4.40 -21.94 -23.20
C GLU A 149 -5.58 -22.91 -23.17
N GLY A 150 -6.79 -22.36 -23.22
CA GLY A 150 -8.00 -23.15 -23.03
C GLY A 150 -9.28 -22.34 -22.99
N ARG A 151 -9.33 -21.17 -23.65
CA ARG A 151 -10.64 -20.57 -23.99
C ARG A 151 -11.22 -21.38 -25.15
N ILE A 152 -11.92 -22.45 -24.79
CA ILE A 152 -12.79 -23.23 -25.68
C ILE A 152 -13.67 -22.24 -26.46
N LYS A 153 -13.49 -22.17 -27.79
CA LYS A 153 -14.44 -21.52 -28.69
C LYS A 153 -15.76 -22.28 -28.54
N ARG A 154 -16.75 -21.67 -27.89
CA ARG A 154 -18.13 -22.20 -27.91
C ARG A 154 -18.66 -21.99 -29.33
N ARG A 155 -19.03 -23.08 -29.98
CA ARG A 155 -19.90 -23.10 -31.16
C ARG A 155 -21.28 -22.58 -30.79
#